data_AF-A0A9D6UA08-F1
#
_entry.id   AF-A0A9D6UA08-F1
#
_cell.length_a   1.000
_cell.length_b   1.000
_cell.length_c   1.000
_cell.angle_alpha   90.00
_cell.angle_beta   90.00
_cell.angle_gamma   90.00
#
_symmetry.space_group_name_H-M   'P 1'
#
loop_
_entity.id
_entity.type
_entity.pdbx_description
1 polymer ?
#
loop_
_entity_poly.entity_id
_entity_poly.type
_entity_poly.pdbx_seq_one_letter_code
_entity_poly.pdbx_strand_id
1 'polypeptide(L)'
;MVKYTTSILRFDKQGEKTGWTYIEIPADVARKLKPGNKRSFRVKGKLDSYSFEKTSLLPMGKGSFILPLNAAIRKAIGKRHGAMLRVQMAEDKSEFVFNPDLMACLADDPKAIGLNGIDFY
;
A
#
# COMPACT_ATOMS: atom_id res chain seq x y z
N MET A 1 12.20 -3.27 -9.23
CA MET A 1 10.82 -3.39 -9.78
C MET A 1 10.51 -4.86 -9.98
N VAL A 2 9.35 -5.33 -9.51
CA VAL A 2 8.89 -6.72 -9.66
C VAL A 2 7.74 -6.80 -10.66
N LYS A 3 7.61 -7.93 -11.36
CA LYS A 3 6.52 -8.22 -12.30
C LYS A 3 6.08 -9.67 -12.13
N TYR A 4 4.78 -9.89 -11.96
CA TYR A 4 4.22 -11.23 -11.81
C TYR A 4 2.70 -11.21 -12.07
N THR A 5 2.10 -12.38 -12.20
CA THR A 5 0.63 -12.53 -12.30
C THR A 5 0.13 -13.23 -11.06
N THR A 6 -1.01 -12.78 -10.52
CA THR A 6 -1.65 -13.36 -9.33
C THR A 6 -3.16 -13.33 -9.48
N SER A 7 -3.88 -14.09 -8.66
CA SER A 7 -5.34 -14.10 -8.64
C SER A 7 -5.88 -13.05 -7.65
N ILE A 8 -7.07 -12.53 -7.94
CA ILE A 8 -7.79 -11.66 -7.02
C ILE A 8 -8.49 -12.51 -5.96
N LEU A 9 -8.06 -12.36 -4.72
CA LEU A 9 -8.62 -13.03 -3.55
C LEU A 9 -9.70 -12.16 -2.90
N ARG A 10 -10.54 -12.77 -2.07
CA ARG A 10 -11.58 -12.10 -1.29
C ARG A 10 -11.51 -12.63 0.13
N PHE A 11 -11.72 -11.77 1.12
CA PHE A 11 -11.91 -12.24 2.49
C PHE A 11 -13.29 -12.89 2.62
N ASP A 12 -13.33 -14.18 2.92
CA ASP A 12 -14.56 -14.97 2.99
C ASP A 12 -14.62 -15.93 4.18
N LYS A 13 -13.57 -16.03 5.01
CA LYS A 13 -13.48 -17.07 6.03
C LYS A 13 -14.28 -16.87 7.32
N GLN A 14 -14.85 -15.71 7.61
CA GLN A 14 -15.66 -15.49 8.83
C GLN A 14 -16.77 -14.44 8.65
N GLY A 15 -17.72 -14.66 7.74
CA GLY A 15 -18.94 -13.83 7.68
C GLY A 15 -18.71 -12.34 7.41
N GLU A 16 -17.52 -11.96 6.95
CA GLU A 16 -17.17 -10.58 6.60
C GLU A 16 -18.02 -10.12 5.42
N LYS A 17 -19.03 -9.29 5.69
CA LYS A 17 -19.92 -8.69 4.68
C LYS A 17 -19.25 -7.57 3.86
N THR A 18 -17.94 -7.35 4.04
CA THR A 18 -17.25 -6.18 3.49
C THR A 18 -17.01 -6.29 1.99
N GLY A 19 -16.94 -7.51 1.44
CA GLY A 19 -16.66 -7.74 0.02
C GLY A 19 -15.27 -7.28 -0.41
N TRP A 20 -14.33 -7.17 0.53
CA TRP A 20 -12.97 -6.71 0.26
C TRP A 20 -12.21 -7.74 -0.56
N THR A 21 -11.70 -7.29 -1.71
CA THR A 21 -10.80 -8.07 -2.55
C THR A 21 -9.38 -7.55 -2.42
N TYR A 22 -8.41 -8.45 -2.52
CA TYR A 22 -7.00 -8.14 -2.42
C TYR A 22 -6.20 -9.05 -3.34
N ILE A 23 -4.93 -8.70 -3.55
CA ILE A 23 -3.93 -9.63 -4.06
C ILE A 23 -2.93 -9.95 -2.97
N GLU A 24 -2.42 -11.17 -2.95
CA GLU A 24 -1.29 -11.54 -2.12
C GLU A 24 0.04 -11.18 -2.83
N ILE A 25 0.99 -10.71 -2.04
CA ILE A 25 2.38 -10.48 -2.41
C ILE A 25 3.18 -11.55 -1.67
N PRO A 26 3.65 -12.60 -2.38
CA PRO A 26 4.43 -13.67 -1.77
C PRO A 26 5.73 -13.15 -1.15
N ALA A 27 6.24 -13.86 -0.14
CA ALA A 27 7.39 -13.41 0.64
C ALA A 27 8.67 -13.21 -0.18
N ASP A 28 8.87 -13.98 -1.24
CA ASP A 28 10.01 -13.82 -2.16
C ASP A 28 9.90 -12.54 -3.00
N VAL A 29 8.69 -12.17 -3.43
CA VAL A 29 8.41 -10.90 -4.10
C VAL A 29 8.56 -9.73 -3.13
N ALA A 30 8.03 -9.85 -1.92
CA ALA A 30 8.16 -8.83 -0.88
C ALA A 30 9.62 -8.56 -0.52
N ARG A 31 10.45 -9.61 -0.41
CA ARG A 31 11.90 -9.47 -0.19
C ARG A 31 12.60 -8.71 -1.32
N LYS A 32 12.19 -8.90 -2.58
CA LYS A 32 12.73 -8.13 -3.72
C LYS A 32 12.28 -6.67 -3.71
N LEU A 33 11.12 -6.36 -3.13
CA LEU A 33 10.62 -4.99 -2.99
C LEU A 33 11.30 -4.25 -1.86
N LYS A 34 11.38 -4.87 -0.67
CA LYS A 34 11.96 -4.28 0.53
C LYS A 34 12.51 -5.38 1.45
N PRO A 35 13.80 -5.71 1.35
CA PRO A 35 14.42 -6.77 2.15
C PRO A 35 14.27 -6.54 3.66
N GLY A 36 14.01 -7.60 4.42
CA GLY A 36 13.97 -7.58 5.88
C GLY A 36 12.76 -6.85 6.49
N ASN A 37 11.86 -6.29 5.68
CA ASN A 37 10.75 -5.50 6.18
C ASN A 37 9.56 -6.37 6.63
N LYS A 38 9.07 -6.10 7.86
CA LYS A 38 7.90 -6.76 8.47
C LYS A 38 6.73 -5.80 8.72
N ARG A 39 6.88 -4.52 8.36
CA ARG A 39 5.88 -3.46 8.58
C ARG A 39 5.26 -3.03 7.26
N SER A 40 4.09 -2.39 7.30
CA SER A 40 3.48 -1.82 6.11
C SER A 40 4.40 -0.82 5.42
N PHE A 41 4.41 -0.79 4.10
CA PHE A 41 5.23 0.13 3.30
C PHE A 41 4.53 0.49 1.99
N ARG A 42 4.91 1.64 1.42
CA ARG A 42 4.26 2.16 0.21
C ARG A 42 4.90 1.57 -1.05
N VAL A 43 4.06 1.38 -2.06
CA VAL A 43 4.43 0.89 -3.39
C VAL A 43 3.72 1.71 -4.45
N LYS A 44 4.34 1.73 -5.63
CA LYS A 44 3.78 2.30 -6.86
C LYS A 44 3.97 1.34 -8.02
N GLY A 45 3.14 1.47 -9.05
CA GLY A 45 3.22 0.61 -10.21
C GLY A 45 1.95 0.53 -11.04
N LYS A 46 1.71 -0.65 -11.61
CA LYS A 46 0.59 -0.94 -12.51
C LYS A 46 -0.10 -2.26 -12.18
N LEU A 47 -1.42 -2.24 -12.27
CA LEU A 47 -2.32 -3.39 -12.23
C LEU A 47 -3.01 -3.46 -13.61
N ASP A 48 -2.57 -4.38 -14.47
CA ASP A 48 -2.83 -4.33 -15.91
C ASP A 48 -2.49 -2.96 -16.53
N SER A 49 -3.49 -2.20 -16.97
CA SER A 49 -3.36 -0.85 -17.52
C SER A 49 -3.50 0.25 -16.47
N TYR A 50 -4.02 -0.07 -15.27
CA TYR A 50 -4.25 0.91 -14.22
C TYR A 50 -2.95 1.25 -13.48
N SER A 51 -2.57 2.52 -13.44
CA SER A 51 -1.40 2.99 -12.70
C SER A 51 -1.78 3.46 -11.29
N PHE A 52 -0.92 3.20 -10.31
CA PHE A 52 -1.13 3.60 -8.92
C PHE A 52 0.17 4.05 -8.26
N GLU A 53 0.05 4.87 -7.23
CA GLU A 53 1.16 5.37 -6.41
C GLU A 53 0.71 5.55 -4.96
N LYS A 54 1.67 5.70 -4.05
CA LYS A 54 1.43 5.96 -2.62
C LYS A 54 0.52 4.94 -1.92
N THR A 55 0.44 3.71 -2.44
CA THR A 55 -0.44 2.67 -1.89
C THR A 55 0.32 1.77 -0.92
N SER A 56 -0.23 1.54 0.26
CA SER A 56 0.41 0.71 1.30
C SER A 56 0.14 -0.78 1.11
N LEU A 57 1.19 -1.60 1.24
CA LEU A 57 1.10 -3.04 1.45
C LEU A 57 0.92 -3.34 2.94
N LEU A 58 0.03 -4.29 3.28
CA LEU A 58 -0.24 -4.70 4.65
C LEU A 58 0.36 -6.08 4.93
N PRO A 59 1.07 -6.30 6.05
CA PRO A 59 1.64 -7.61 6.36
C PRO A 59 0.54 -8.63 6.71
N MET A 60 0.66 -9.85 6.19
CA MET A 60 -0.25 -10.98 6.48
C MET A 60 0.43 -12.14 7.23
N GLY A 61 1.64 -11.89 7.75
CA GLY A 61 2.46 -12.88 8.45
C GLY A 61 3.39 -13.66 7.52
N LYS A 62 4.36 -14.39 8.10
CA LYS A 62 5.37 -15.20 7.35
C LYS A 62 6.11 -14.43 6.22
N GLY A 63 6.14 -13.10 6.30
CA GLY A 63 6.77 -12.24 5.29
C GLY A 63 5.92 -11.98 4.04
N SER A 64 4.68 -12.49 3.96
CA SER A 64 3.74 -12.12 2.90
C SER A 64 3.03 -10.81 3.24
N PHE A 65 2.58 -10.15 2.18
CA PHE A 65 1.82 -8.92 2.26
C PHE A 65 0.56 -9.03 1.40
N ILE A 66 -0.37 -8.11 1.60
CA ILE A 66 -1.54 -7.92 0.74
C ILE A 66 -1.62 -6.49 0.23
N LEU A 67 -2.17 -6.37 -0.97
CA LEU A 67 -2.60 -5.10 -1.55
C LEU A 67 -4.13 -5.12 -1.67
N PRO A 68 -4.86 -4.37 -0.83
CA PRO A 68 -6.29 -4.21 -0.98
C PRO A 68 -6.64 -3.54 -2.31
N LEU A 69 -7.65 -4.05 -3.01
CA LEU A 69 -8.16 -3.47 -4.25
C LEU A 69 -9.41 -2.63 -3.91
N ASN A 70 -9.21 -1.33 -3.76
CA ASN A 70 -10.30 -0.39 -3.48
C ASN A 70 -11.29 -0.29 -4.67
N ALA A 71 -12.40 0.44 -4.48
CA ALA A 71 -13.43 0.56 -5.51
C ALA A 71 -12.91 1.18 -6.82
N ALA A 72 -12.00 2.16 -6.75
CA ALA A 72 -11.42 2.81 -7.93
C ALA A 72 -10.58 1.82 -8.74
N ILE A 73 -9.70 1.07 -8.07
CA ILE A 73 -8.89 0.02 -8.68
C ILE A 73 -9.79 -1.02 -9.34
N ARG A 74 -10.78 -1.56 -8.61
CA ARG A 74 -11.70 -2.58 -9.12
C ARG A 74 -12.46 -2.14 -10.36
N LYS A 75 -12.96 -0.89 -10.37
CA LYS A 75 -13.63 -0.30 -11.54
C LYS A 75 -12.68 -0.16 -12.72
N ALA A 76 -11.46 0.30 -12.48
CA ALA A 76 -10.49 0.54 -13.54
C ALA A 76 -9.95 -0.75 -14.19
N ILE A 77 -9.71 -1.80 -13.39
CA ILE A 77 -9.22 -3.08 -13.92
C ILE A 77 -10.34 -3.94 -14.52
N GLY A 78 -11.61 -3.68 -14.16
CA GLY A 78 -12.78 -4.44 -14.66
C GLY A 78 -12.79 -5.91 -14.24
N LYS A 79 -11.98 -6.30 -13.26
CA LYS A 79 -11.77 -7.69 -12.82
C LYS A 79 -12.37 -7.95 -11.45
N ARG A 80 -12.81 -9.20 -11.24
CA ARG A 80 -13.47 -9.67 -10.02
C ARG A 80 -12.65 -10.77 -9.34
N HIS A 81 -13.10 -11.20 -8.17
CA HIS A 81 -12.55 -12.36 -7.48
C HIS A 81 -12.34 -13.56 -8.41
N GLY A 82 -11.20 -14.24 -8.29
CA GLY A 82 -10.78 -15.36 -9.13
C GLY A 82 -10.10 -14.96 -10.44
N ALA A 83 -10.22 -13.71 -10.88
CA ALA A 83 -9.56 -13.27 -12.11
C ALA A 83 -8.04 -13.12 -11.93
N MET A 84 -7.29 -13.37 -13.01
CA MET A 84 -5.86 -13.16 -13.06
C MET A 84 -5.52 -11.69 -13.28
N LEU A 85 -4.58 -11.15 -12.52
CA LEU A 85 -4.14 -9.77 -12.55
C LEU A 85 -2.64 -9.70 -12.82
N ARG A 86 -2.23 -8.93 -13.84
CA ARG A 86 -0.81 -8.65 -14.09
C ARG A 86 -0.38 -7.50 -13.21
N VAL A 87 0.65 -7.72 -12.42
CA VAL A 87 1.14 -6.80 -11.40
C VAL A 87 2.55 -6.38 -11.75
N GLN A 88 2.80 -5.08 -11.71
CA GLN A 88 4.13 -4.50 -11.80
C GLN A 88 4.27 -3.47 -10.69
N MET A 89 5.27 -3.58 -9.81
CA MET A 89 5.42 -2.59 -8.73
C MET A 89 6.86 -2.43 -8.23
N ALA A 90 7.10 -1.34 -7.52
CA ALA A 90 8.33 -1.04 -6.80
C ALA A 90 7.99 -0.33 -5.48
N GLU A 91 8.95 -0.31 -4.55
CA GLU A 91 8.83 0.55 -3.35
C GLU A 91 8.62 2.00 -3.78
N ASP A 92 7.68 2.67 -3.13
CA ASP A 92 7.44 4.09 -3.32
C ASP A 92 8.11 4.88 -2.20
N LYS A 93 9.16 5.62 -2.57
CA LYS A 93 9.93 6.50 -1.70
C LYS A 93 9.56 7.98 -1.86
N SER A 94 8.44 8.28 -2.54
CA SER A 94 7.98 9.66 -2.67
C SER A 94 7.76 10.28 -1.28
N GLU A 95 8.32 11.46 -1.07
CA GLU A 95 8.13 12.21 0.17
C GLU A 95 6.66 12.65 0.31
N PHE A 96 6.24 12.78 1.56
CA PHE A 96 4.94 13.36 1.87
C PHE A 96 5.08 14.88 1.81
N VAL A 97 4.43 15.48 0.82
CA VAL A 97 4.37 16.94 0.69
C VAL A 97 3.15 17.43 1.46
N PHE A 98 3.38 18.23 2.50
CA PHE A 98 2.31 18.89 3.23
C PHE A 98 1.67 19.97 2.36
N ASN A 99 0.34 20.09 2.45
CA ASN A 99 -0.36 21.23 1.83
C ASN A 99 0.05 22.52 2.57
N PRO A 100 0.45 23.60 1.86
CA PRO A 100 0.74 24.90 2.47
C PRO A 100 -0.34 25.40 3.43
N ASP A 101 -1.62 25.18 3.13
CA ASP A 101 -2.74 25.59 3.99
C ASP A 101 -2.74 24.80 5.31
N LEU A 102 -2.42 23.50 5.25
CA LEU A 102 -2.26 22.67 6.44
C LEU A 102 -1.07 23.15 7.28
N MET A 103 0.03 23.55 6.64
CA MET A 103 1.20 24.09 7.34
C MET A 103 0.91 25.45 7.99
N ALA A 104 0.13 26.32 7.33
CA ALA A 104 -0.29 27.60 7.90
C ALA A 104 -1.12 27.39 9.17
N CYS A 105 -2.12 26.49 9.14
CA CYS A 105 -2.91 26.16 10.33
C CYS A 105 -2.08 25.52 11.46
N LEU A 106 -1.05 24.73 11.14
CA LEU A 106 -0.17 24.12 12.13
C LEU A 106 0.83 25.11 12.75
N ALA A 107 1.16 26.21 12.05
CA ALA A 107 2.02 27.27 12.59
C ALA A 107 1.36 28.04 13.75
N ASP A 108 0.03 28.06 13.80
CA ASP A 108 -0.74 28.73 14.84
C ASP A 108 -0.72 28.00 16.20
N ASP A 109 -0.28 26.72 16.23
CA ASP A 109 -0.02 25.96 17.46
C ASP A 109 1.39 25.33 17.43
N PRO A 110 2.41 25.99 18.02
CA PRO A 110 3.79 25.51 18.03
C PRO A 110 3.97 24.12 18.67
N LYS A 111 3.04 23.66 19.51
CA LYS A 111 3.08 22.31 20.10
C LYS A 111 2.66 21.23 19.10
N ALA A 112 1.88 21.58 18.07
CA ALA A 112 1.41 20.67 17.04
C ALA A 112 2.50 20.27 16.02
N ILE A 113 3.55 21.10 15.88
CA ILE A 113 4.68 20.83 14.97
C ILE A 113 5.63 19.75 15.53
N GLY A 114 5.58 19.43 16.83
CA GLY A 114 6.26 18.26 17.38
C GLY A 114 7.78 18.22 17.18
N LEU A 115 8.47 19.37 17.22
CA LEU A 115 9.94 19.47 17.22
C LEU A 115 10.52 19.77 18.61
N ASN A 116 9.96 19.17 19.67
CA ASN A 116 10.56 19.24 21.01
C ASN A 116 10.95 17.82 21.45
N GLY A 117 12.25 17.50 21.40
CA GLY A 117 12.77 16.27 22.01
C GLY A 117 14.03 15.63 21.41
N ILE A 118 14.92 16.37 20.74
CA ILE A 118 16.32 15.96 20.56
C ILE A 118 17.22 17.06 21.11
N ASP A 119 17.16 17.23 22.43
CA ASP A 119 18.27 17.80 23.16
C ASP A 119 19.32 16.69 23.33
N PHE A 120 20.46 16.90 22.71
CA PHE A 120 21.69 16.18 23.01
C PHE A 120 22.08 16.49 24.46
N TYR A 121 22.17 15.44 25.28
CA TYR A 121 23.06 15.39 26.44
C TYR A 121 24.06 14.26 26.22
#